data_AF-A0A3D1RUQ1-F1
#
_entry.id   AF-A0A3D1RUQ1-F1
#
_cell.length_a   1.000
_cell.length_b   1.000
_cell.length_c   1.000
_cell.angle_alpha   90.00
_cell.angle_beta   90.00
_cell.angle_gamma   90.00
#
_symmetry.space_group_name_H-M   'P 1'
#
loop_
_entity.id
_entity.type
_entity.pdbx_description
1 polymer ?
#
loop_
_entity_poly.entity_id
_entity_poly.type
_entity_poly.pdbx_seq_one_letter_code
_entity_poly.pdbx_strand_id
1 'polypeptide(L)'
;MLALFAAGVLWLGLRVVGLKAVAARESQAERRDVGWGIRDRVGFGGLAAIVFFDIAVQDGFLVFVAFLMLEKQVAPSLAAFAVVATLAGGVCGKFACGHLAARIGVIRSLFLVETLTAVGIVTVFLAPTMTAFLLLPLLGVVLQGSSSITYGAVGNFVAEARQSRGFAMIYTTANGASVAAPILFGVLADLFSVGTAIGAMAVVTLVPLPLCALLRAGLQRE
;
A
#
# COMPACT_ATOMS: atom_id res chain seq x y z
N MET A 1 6.84 1.73 35.74
CA MET A 1 7.91 0.71 35.81
C MET A 1 7.77 -0.40 34.76
N LEU A 2 6.58 -0.93 34.48
CA LEU A 2 6.36 -1.97 33.43
C LEU A 2 6.75 -1.54 31.99
N ALA A 3 6.53 -0.28 31.62
CA ALA A 3 6.86 0.22 30.27
C ALA A 3 8.37 0.28 29.97
N LEU A 4 9.19 0.57 30.97
CA LEU A 4 10.65 0.62 30.83
C LEU A 4 11.25 -0.79 30.72
N PHE A 5 10.64 -1.77 31.41
CA PHE A 5 11.05 -3.16 31.34
C PHE A 5 10.72 -3.78 29.97
N ALA A 6 9.53 -3.49 29.42
CA ALA A 6 9.14 -3.92 28.07
C ALA A 6 10.05 -3.31 26.98
N ALA A 7 10.42 -2.03 27.11
CA ALA A 7 11.36 -1.37 26.19
C ALA A 7 12.76 -1.98 26.26
N GLY A 8 13.24 -2.34 27.46
CA GLY A 8 14.55 -2.97 27.65
C GLY A 8 14.63 -4.37 27.03
N VAL A 9 13.58 -5.19 27.21
CA VAL A 9 13.50 -6.54 26.62
C VAL A 9 13.40 -6.47 25.09
N LEU A 10 12.62 -5.52 24.56
CA LEU A 10 12.49 -5.30 23.12
C LEU A 10 13.83 -4.85 22.50
N TRP A 11 14.54 -3.94 23.17
CA TRP A 11 15.83 -3.43 22.71
C TRP A 11 16.94 -4.49 22.73
N LEU A 12 16.98 -5.34 23.76
CA LEU A 12 17.93 -6.46 23.81
C LEU A 12 17.62 -7.52 22.77
N GLY A 13 16.33 -7.85 22.56
CA GLY A 13 15.90 -8.78 21.51
C GLY A 13 16.32 -8.29 20.12
N LEU A 14 16.13 -7.00 19.83
CA LEU A 14 16.52 -6.38 18.56
C LEU A 14 18.04 -6.35 18.35
N ARG A 15 18.84 -6.17 19.42
CA ARG A 15 20.31 -6.20 19.31
C ARG A 15 20.87 -7.60 19.07
N VAL A 16 20.34 -8.62 19.75
CA VAL A 16 20.84 -10.00 19.59
C VAL A 16 20.47 -10.57 18.22
N VAL A 17 19.28 -10.25 17.72
CA VAL A 17 18.86 -10.61 16.35
C VAL A 17 19.60 -9.79 15.30
N GLY A 18 19.80 -8.48 15.55
CA GLY A 18 20.52 -7.58 14.65
C GLY A 18 22.00 -7.93 14.47
N LEU A 19 22.72 -8.26 15.56
CA LEU A 19 24.14 -8.60 15.50
C LEU A 19 24.40 -9.96 14.81
N LYS A 20 23.54 -10.96 15.06
CA LYS A 20 23.65 -12.26 14.38
C LYS A 20 23.29 -12.17 12.90
N ALA A 21 22.30 -11.35 12.54
CA ALA A 21 21.89 -11.13 11.15
C ALA A 21 22.94 -10.35 10.33
N VAL A 22 23.68 -9.43 10.96
CA VAL A 22 24.77 -8.67 10.31
C VAL A 22 25.99 -9.56 10.08
N ALA A 23 26.42 -10.32 11.09
CA ALA A 23 27.58 -11.21 10.96
C ALA A 23 27.37 -12.37 9.96
N ALA A 24 26.14 -12.87 9.84
CA ALA A 24 25.79 -13.88 8.83
C ALA A 24 25.69 -13.30 7.40
N ARG A 25 25.41 -11.99 7.26
CA ARG A 25 25.33 -11.31 5.96
C ARG A 25 26.70 -10.91 5.41
N GLU A 26 27.66 -10.55 6.27
CA GLU A 26 29.03 -10.24 5.83
C GLU A 26 29.74 -11.46 5.22
N SER A 27 29.53 -12.66 5.77
CA SER A 27 30.17 -13.88 5.25
C SER A 27 29.58 -14.40 3.93
N GLN A 28 28.33 -14.05 3.60
CA GLN A 28 27.71 -14.38 2.31
C GLN A 28 27.93 -13.32 1.22
N ALA A 29 28.22 -12.07 1.58
CA ALA A 29 28.46 -10.99 0.62
C ALA A 29 29.73 -11.19 -0.23
N GLU A 30 30.61 -12.09 0.16
CA GLU A 30 31.90 -12.32 -0.50
C GLU A 30 31.82 -13.22 -1.75
N ARG A 31 30.72 -13.94 -1.98
CA ARG A 31 30.53 -14.71 -3.23
C ARG A 31 29.65 -13.94 -4.22
N ARG A 32 30.36 -13.18 -5.06
CA ARG A 32 29.87 -12.36 -6.17
C ARG A 32 29.02 -13.15 -7.15
N ASP A 33 27.75 -12.76 -7.24
CA ASP A 33 26.98 -12.79 -8.50
C ASP A 33 26.79 -11.35 -9.00
N VAL A 34 27.13 -11.08 -10.25
CA VAL A 34 27.06 -9.74 -10.86
C VAL A 34 25.65 -9.54 -11.43
N GLY A 35 24.66 -9.28 -10.57
CA GLY A 35 23.26 -9.11 -11.01
C GLY A 35 22.35 -8.46 -9.98
N TRP A 36 21.16 -7.99 -10.39
CA TRP A 36 20.18 -7.39 -9.46
C TRP A 36 19.41 -8.42 -8.62
N GLY A 37 19.50 -9.72 -8.96
CA GLY A 37 18.78 -10.79 -8.25
C GLY A 37 17.31 -10.92 -8.61
N ILE A 38 16.83 -10.15 -9.58
CA ILE A 38 15.45 -10.22 -10.09
C ILE A 38 15.35 -11.45 -11.00
N ARG A 39 14.54 -12.43 -10.61
CA ARG A 39 14.34 -13.71 -11.32
C ARG A 39 13.40 -13.52 -12.52
N ASP A 40 12.34 -12.73 -12.34
CA ASP A 40 11.44 -12.33 -13.41
C ASP A 40 11.25 -10.80 -13.43
N ARG A 41 11.80 -10.16 -14.46
CA ARG A 41 11.71 -8.70 -14.64
C ARG A 41 10.31 -8.25 -15.02
N VAL A 42 9.53 -9.09 -15.71
CA VAL A 42 8.18 -8.73 -16.15
C VAL A 42 7.22 -8.78 -14.96
N GLY A 43 7.26 -9.86 -14.17
CA GLY A 43 6.49 -9.97 -12.92
C GLY A 43 6.86 -8.90 -11.89
N PHE A 44 8.17 -8.65 -11.69
CA PHE A 44 8.62 -7.59 -10.79
C PHE A 44 8.21 -6.19 -11.27
N GLY A 45 8.30 -5.92 -12.58
CA GLY A 45 7.83 -4.67 -13.17
C GLY A 45 6.31 -4.48 -13.00
N GLY A 46 5.52 -5.54 -13.20
CA GLY A 46 4.09 -5.53 -12.93
C GLY A 46 3.77 -5.25 -11.46
N LEU A 47 4.50 -5.86 -10.53
CA LEU A 47 4.38 -5.60 -9.10
C LEU A 47 4.70 -4.15 -8.74
N ALA A 48 5.79 -3.60 -9.30
CA ALA A 48 6.18 -2.20 -9.08
C ALA A 48 5.12 -1.23 -9.62
N ALA A 49 4.54 -1.51 -10.78
CA ALA A 49 3.46 -0.71 -11.34
C ALA A 49 2.18 -0.76 -10.49
N ILE A 50 1.79 -1.94 -9.99
CA ILE A 50 0.68 -2.08 -9.04
C ILE A 50 0.94 -1.21 -7.81
N VAL A 51 2.11 -1.35 -7.16
CA VAL A 51 2.47 -0.55 -5.99
C VAL A 51 2.42 0.95 -6.29
N PHE A 52 2.88 1.38 -7.47
CA PHE A 52 2.82 2.79 -7.85
C PHE A 52 1.38 3.32 -7.86
N PHE A 53 0.46 2.62 -8.52
CA PHE A 53 -0.94 3.06 -8.62
C PHE A 53 -1.67 2.95 -7.29
N ASP A 54 -1.45 1.89 -6.52
CA ASP A 54 -2.05 1.70 -5.20
C ASP A 54 -1.66 2.86 -4.27
N ILE A 55 -0.36 3.17 -4.20
CA ILE A 55 0.16 4.26 -3.34
C ILE A 55 -0.30 5.62 -3.85
N ALA A 56 -0.35 5.82 -5.17
CA ALA A 56 -0.87 7.05 -5.74
C ALA A 56 -2.32 7.31 -5.29
N VAL A 57 -3.19 6.31 -5.37
CA VAL A 57 -4.58 6.45 -4.92
C VAL A 57 -4.68 6.54 -3.40
N GLN A 58 -3.90 5.75 -2.66
CA GLN A 58 -3.92 5.75 -1.20
C GLN A 58 -3.59 7.13 -0.63
N ASP A 59 -2.46 7.70 -1.03
CA ASP A 59 -1.99 8.97 -0.49
C ASP A 59 -2.77 10.14 -1.10
N GLY A 60 -3.15 10.05 -2.37
CA GLY A 60 -4.09 10.98 -2.99
C GLY A 60 -5.41 11.03 -2.22
N PHE A 61 -6.03 9.89 -1.94
CA PHE A 61 -7.30 9.82 -1.22
C PHE A 61 -7.17 10.35 0.21
N LEU A 62 -6.08 10.04 0.92
CA LEU A 62 -5.86 10.55 2.28
C LEU A 62 -5.73 12.08 2.33
N VAL A 63 -5.17 12.71 1.29
CA VAL A 63 -5.18 14.18 1.15
C VAL A 63 -6.59 14.68 0.86
N PHE A 64 -7.29 14.04 -0.06
CA PHE A 64 -8.58 14.51 -0.58
C PHE A 64 -9.80 14.18 0.29
N VAL A 65 -9.72 13.20 1.18
CA VAL A 65 -10.84 12.81 2.04
C VAL A 65 -11.27 13.92 2.99
N ALA A 66 -10.33 14.73 3.49
CA ALA A 66 -10.66 15.89 4.31
C ALA A 66 -11.43 16.94 3.49
N PHE A 67 -11.00 17.22 2.26
CA PHE A 67 -11.68 18.15 1.35
C PHE A 67 -13.07 17.64 0.96
N LEU A 68 -13.22 16.34 0.68
CA LEU A 68 -14.53 15.70 0.46
C LEU A 68 -15.48 15.94 1.65
N MET A 69 -14.99 15.77 2.88
CA MET A 69 -15.81 15.98 4.07
C MET A 69 -16.21 17.46 4.24
N LEU A 70 -15.32 18.40 3.92
CA LEU A 70 -15.62 19.82 3.92
C LEU A 70 -16.71 20.17 2.88
N GLU A 71 -16.64 19.62 1.66
CA GLU A 71 -17.70 19.78 0.65
C GLU A 71 -19.06 19.24 1.15
N LYS A 72 -19.04 18.14 1.91
CA LYS A 72 -20.21 17.56 2.58
C LYS A 72 -20.70 18.35 3.81
N GLN A 73 -20.23 19.59 4.00
CA GLN A 73 -20.59 20.52 5.08
C GLN A 73 -20.26 20.01 6.49
N VAL A 74 -19.22 19.19 6.61
CA VAL A 74 -18.72 18.70 7.90
C VAL A 74 -17.82 19.76 8.55
N ALA A 75 -17.87 19.88 9.88
CA ALA A 75 -16.98 20.76 10.62
C ALA A 75 -15.49 20.40 10.37
N PRO A 76 -14.58 21.38 10.26
CA PRO A 76 -13.17 21.11 9.94
C PRO A 76 -12.47 20.13 10.88
N SER A 77 -12.82 20.15 12.17
CA SER A 77 -12.30 19.20 13.16
C SER A 77 -12.67 17.76 12.81
N LEU A 78 -13.92 17.51 12.43
CA LEU A 78 -14.41 16.18 12.01
C LEU A 78 -13.83 15.77 10.65
N ALA A 79 -13.62 16.72 9.73
CA ALA A 79 -12.95 16.44 8.47
C ALA A 79 -11.50 15.93 8.67
N ALA A 80 -10.77 16.46 9.66
CA ALA A 80 -9.46 15.91 10.03
C ALA A 80 -9.56 14.49 10.64
N PHE A 81 -10.60 14.24 11.44
CA PHE A 81 -10.87 12.88 11.97
C PHE A 81 -11.15 11.87 10.86
N ALA A 82 -11.69 12.27 9.71
CA ALA A 82 -11.91 11.39 8.56
C ALA A 82 -10.60 10.74 8.07
N VAL A 83 -9.51 11.52 8.02
CA VAL A 83 -8.17 11.03 7.67
C VAL A 83 -7.71 10.01 8.71
N VAL A 84 -7.83 10.35 10.00
CA VAL A 84 -7.42 9.47 11.11
C VAL A 84 -8.22 8.17 11.11
N ALA A 85 -9.53 8.23 10.89
CA ALA A 85 -10.41 7.07 10.80
C ALA A 85 -10.01 6.14 9.64
N THR A 86 -9.69 6.72 8.48
CA THR A 86 -9.19 5.98 7.31
C THR A 86 -7.82 5.34 7.61
N LEU A 87 -6.93 6.06 8.29
CA LEU A 87 -5.63 5.53 8.73
C LEU A 87 -5.78 4.38 9.72
N ALA A 88 -6.65 4.52 10.72
CA ALA A 88 -6.92 3.48 11.70
C ALA A 88 -7.45 2.20 11.03
N GLY A 89 -8.38 2.35 10.08
CA GLY A 89 -8.84 1.26 9.23
C GLY A 89 -7.70 0.57 8.49
N GLY A 90 -6.79 1.35 7.89
CA GLY A 90 -5.64 0.83 7.16
C GLY A 90 -4.67 0.00 7.98
N VAL A 91 -4.44 0.36 9.25
CA VAL A 91 -3.61 -0.45 10.16
C VAL A 91 -4.23 -1.85 10.33
N CYS A 92 -5.54 -1.92 10.59
CA CYS A 92 -6.26 -3.20 10.66
C CYS A 92 -6.23 -3.94 9.32
N GLY A 93 -6.34 -3.21 8.22
CA GLY A 93 -6.29 -3.71 6.85
C GLY A 93 -5.01 -4.43 6.50
N LYS A 94 -3.85 -3.92 6.90
CA LYS A 94 -2.55 -4.56 6.66
C LYS A 94 -2.49 -5.98 7.25
N PHE A 95 -3.01 -6.17 8.46
CA PHE A 95 -3.10 -7.50 9.06
C PHE A 95 -4.11 -8.39 8.33
N ALA A 96 -5.33 -7.89 8.09
CA ALA A 96 -6.40 -8.67 7.46
C ALA A 96 -6.05 -9.09 6.02
N CYS A 97 -5.53 -8.17 5.21
CA CYS A 97 -5.16 -8.42 3.82
C CYS A 97 -3.93 -9.32 3.70
N GLY A 98 -2.94 -9.17 4.60
CA GLY A 98 -1.82 -10.10 4.69
C GLY A 98 -2.28 -11.53 5.01
N HIS A 99 -3.19 -11.68 5.99
CA HIS A 99 -3.79 -12.98 6.30
C HIS A 99 -4.60 -13.54 5.11
N LEU A 100 -5.38 -12.70 4.44
CA LEU A 100 -6.17 -13.08 3.27
C LEU A 100 -5.28 -13.59 2.14
N ALA A 101 -4.21 -12.86 1.81
CA ALA A 101 -3.23 -13.29 0.79
C ALA A 101 -2.57 -14.63 1.10
N ALA A 102 -2.30 -14.93 2.38
CA ALA A 102 -1.78 -16.23 2.79
C ALA A 102 -2.80 -17.38 2.56
N ARG A 103 -4.10 -17.08 2.55
CA ARG A 103 -5.17 -18.09 2.40
C ARG A 103 -5.59 -18.31 0.96
N ILE A 104 -5.81 -17.24 0.19
CA ILE A 104 -6.38 -17.33 -1.17
C ILE A 104 -5.40 -16.97 -2.28
N GLY A 105 -4.17 -16.56 -1.93
CA GLY A 105 -3.09 -16.21 -2.83
C GLY A 105 -3.06 -14.72 -3.21
N VAL A 106 -1.87 -14.26 -3.61
CA VAL A 106 -1.56 -12.83 -3.91
C VAL A 106 -2.55 -12.24 -4.93
N ILE A 107 -2.71 -12.89 -6.08
CA ILE A 107 -3.48 -12.34 -7.21
C ILE A 107 -4.96 -12.18 -6.88
N ARG A 108 -5.56 -13.20 -6.24
CA ARG A 108 -6.99 -13.17 -5.87
C ARG A 108 -7.25 -12.11 -4.80
N SER A 109 -6.34 -11.98 -3.84
CA SER A 109 -6.45 -10.95 -2.81
C SER A 109 -6.29 -9.55 -3.39
N LEU A 110 -5.34 -9.31 -4.29
CA LEU A 110 -5.21 -8.01 -4.97
C LEU A 110 -6.48 -7.67 -5.74
N PHE A 111 -7.00 -8.59 -6.56
CA PHE A 111 -8.23 -8.35 -7.30
C PHE A 111 -9.41 -7.97 -6.38
N LEU A 112 -9.56 -8.68 -5.25
CA LEU A 112 -10.61 -8.40 -4.27
C LEU A 112 -10.39 -7.05 -3.57
N VAL A 113 -9.16 -6.74 -3.15
CA VAL A 113 -8.85 -5.50 -2.44
C VAL A 113 -9.04 -4.30 -3.37
N GLU A 114 -8.52 -4.35 -4.60
CA GLU A 114 -8.65 -3.24 -5.56
C GLU A 114 -10.10 -2.99 -5.96
N THR A 115 -10.88 -4.05 -6.19
CA THR A 115 -12.32 -3.90 -6.49
C THR A 115 -13.10 -3.33 -5.30
N LEU A 116 -12.82 -3.78 -4.07
CA LEU A 116 -13.44 -3.22 -2.87
C LEU A 116 -13.01 -1.77 -2.63
N THR A 117 -11.76 -1.41 -2.92
CA THR A 117 -11.27 -0.04 -2.82
C THR A 117 -12.00 0.86 -3.81
N ALA A 118 -12.10 0.48 -5.08
CA ALA A 118 -12.81 1.27 -6.09
C ALA A 118 -14.30 1.46 -5.73
N VAL A 119 -14.98 0.37 -5.34
CA VAL A 119 -16.37 0.42 -4.87
C VAL A 119 -16.49 1.30 -3.62
N GLY A 120 -15.56 1.17 -2.68
CA GLY A 120 -15.55 1.95 -1.44
C GLY A 120 -15.37 3.45 -1.69
N ILE A 121 -14.46 3.85 -2.59
CA ILE A 121 -14.26 5.26 -2.98
C ILE A 121 -15.55 5.82 -3.58
N VAL A 122 -16.15 5.12 -4.55
CA VAL A 122 -17.41 5.54 -5.20
C VAL A 122 -18.55 5.62 -4.19
N THR A 123 -18.64 4.63 -3.29
CA THR A 123 -19.68 4.58 -2.26
C THR A 123 -19.53 5.76 -1.30
N VAL A 124 -18.32 6.04 -0.80
CA VAL A 124 -18.05 7.18 0.09
C VAL A 124 -18.35 8.52 -0.61
N PHE A 125 -18.05 8.62 -1.90
CA PHE A 125 -18.34 9.82 -2.69
C PHE A 125 -19.85 10.08 -2.79
N LEU A 126 -20.63 9.06 -3.17
CA LEU A 126 -22.08 9.17 -3.38
C LEU A 126 -22.90 9.13 -2.08
N ALA A 127 -22.35 8.57 -1.01
CA ALA A 127 -23.08 8.39 0.24
C ALA A 127 -23.36 9.72 0.97
N PRO A 128 -24.46 9.79 1.76
CA PRO A 128 -24.69 10.87 2.70
C PRO A 128 -23.56 10.98 3.73
N THR A 129 -23.38 12.17 4.30
CA THR A 129 -22.27 12.53 5.18
C THR A 129 -22.02 11.53 6.32
N MET A 130 -23.07 11.13 7.05
CA MET A 130 -22.94 10.18 8.17
C MET A 130 -22.49 8.80 7.70
N THR A 131 -23.04 8.33 6.58
CA THR A 131 -22.70 7.03 5.99
C THR A 131 -21.28 7.03 5.44
N ALA A 132 -20.88 8.09 4.75
CA ALA A 132 -19.52 8.27 4.28
C ALA A 132 -18.53 8.17 5.46
N PHE A 133 -18.78 8.88 6.56
CA PHE A 133 -17.91 8.87 7.73
C PHE A 133 -17.75 7.48 8.37
N LEU A 134 -18.84 6.71 8.47
CA LEU A 134 -18.82 5.34 8.99
C LEU A 134 -18.11 4.35 8.05
N LEU A 135 -18.13 4.62 6.75
CA LEU A 135 -17.46 3.79 5.74
C LEU A 135 -15.96 4.06 5.65
N LEU A 136 -15.46 5.22 6.08
CA LEU A 136 -14.04 5.58 5.97
C LEU A 136 -13.08 4.58 6.65
N PRO A 137 -13.34 4.07 7.86
CA PRO A 137 -12.52 3.00 8.43
C PRO A 137 -12.52 1.73 7.56
N LEU A 138 -13.68 1.34 7.02
CA LEU A 138 -13.79 0.15 6.18
C LEU A 138 -13.09 0.34 4.83
N LEU A 139 -13.19 1.53 4.24
CA LEU A 139 -12.42 1.90 3.06
C LEU A 139 -10.92 1.89 3.38
N GLY A 140 -10.51 2.41 4.53
CA GLY A 140 -9.12 2.38 4.99
C GLY A 140 -8.53 0.98 5.03
N VAL A 141 -9.29 -0.02 5.48
CA VAL A 141 -8.89 -1.44 5.54
C VAL A 141 -8.42 -1.94 4.17
N VAL A 142 -9.19 -1.65 3.12
CA VAL A 142 -8.87 -2.12 1.77
C VAL A 142 -7.87 -1.20 1.07
N LEU A 143 -8.03 0.12 1.21
CA LEU A 143 -7.20 1.15 0.57
C LEU A 143 -5.72 1.02 0.94
N GLN A 144 -5.39 0.64 2.18
CA GLN A 144 -4.00 0.48 2.62
C GLN A 144 -3.57 -0.99 2.76
N GLY A 145 -4.53 -1.92 2.70
CA GLY A 145 -4.27 -3.33 2.92
C GLY A 145 -3.49 -4.00 1.79
N SER A 146 -3.61 -3.48 0.55
CA SER A 146 -2.89 -3.99 -0.63
C SER A 146 -1.37 -3.99 -0.44
N SER A 147 -0.82 -3.01 0.27
CA SER A 147 0.62 -2.90 0.57
C SER A 147 1.19 -4.15 1.25
N SER A 148 0.45 -4.79 2.15
CA SER A 148 0.89 -6.04 2.80
C SER A 148 0.92 -7.23 1.83
N ILE A 149 0.03 -7.22 0.83
CA ILE A 149 -0.02 -8.25 -0.21
C ILE A 149 1.14 -8.07 -1.19
N THR A 150 1.34 -6.84 -1.68
CA THR A 150 2.38 -6.53 -2.67
C THR A 150 3.78 -6.66 -2.09
N TYR A 151 4.02 -6.16 -0.88
CA TYR A 151 5.32 -6.31 -0.21
C TYR A 151 5.63 -7.77 0.13
N GLY A 152 4.61 -8.56 0.48
CA GLY A 152 4.75 -10.01 0.64
C GLY A 152 5.15 -10.71 -0.67
N ALA A 153 4.67 -10.22 -1.82
CA ALA A 153 4.96 -10.80 -3.12
C ALA A 153 6.37 -10.49 -3.65
N VAL A 154 7.08 -9.49 -3.11
CA VAL A 154 8.45 -9.14 -3.53
C VAL A 154 9.41 -10.34 -3.41
N GLY A 155 9.22 -11.15 -2.36
CA GLY A 155 10.03 -12.35 -2.13
C GLY A 155 9.93 -13.39 -3.23
N ASN A 156 8.84 -13.40 -4.00
CA ASN A 156 8.60 -14.33 -5.12
C ASN A 156 9.29 -13.87 -6.42
N PHE A 157 9.93 -12.71 -6.46
CA PHE A 157 10.56 -12.20 -7.69
C PHE A 157 12.04 -11.89 -7.53
N VAL A 158 12.55 -11.91 -6.30
CA VAL A 158 13.92 -11.51 -5.99
C VAL A 158 14.57 -12.60 -5.15
N ALA A 159 15.76 -13.03 -5.56
CA ALA A 159 16.58 -13.98 -4.81
C ALA A 159 16.74 -13.54 -3.36
N GLU A 160 16.64 -14.48 -2.41
CA GLU A 160 16.63 -14.22 -0.97
C GLU A 160 17.81 -13.35 -0.51
N ALA A 161 19.02 -13.63 -1.00
CA ALA A 161 20.23 -12.85 -0.73
C ALA A 161 20.17 -11.38 -1.20
N ARG A 162 19.23 -11.03 -2.08
CA ARG A 162 19.09 -9.70 -2.70
C ARG A 162 17.72 -9.07 -2.50
N GLN A 163 16.85 -9.64 -1.68
CA GLN A 163 15.51 -9.09 -1.40
C GLN A 163 15.56 -7.64 -0.92
N SER A 164 16.59 -7.24 -0.16
CA SER A 164 16.81 -5.85 0.25
C SER A 164 16.81 -4.87 -0.94
N ARG A 165 17.41 -5.24 -2.07
CA ARG A 165 17.45 -4.41 -3.29
C ARG A 165 16.07 -4.33 -3.97
N GLY A 166 15.34 -5.45 -3.98
CA GLY A 166 13.96 -5.51 -4.45
C GLY A 166 13.06 -4.57 -3.67
N PHE A 167 13.09 -4.67 -2.34
CA PHE A 167 12.36 -3.77 -1.45
C PHE A 167 12.77 -2.31 -1.66
N ALA A 168 14.07 -2.00 -1.77
CA ALA A 168 14.52 -0.64 -2.01
C ALA A 168 13.91 -0.03 -3.28
N MET A 169 13.82 -0.82 -4.37
CA MET A 169 13.22 -0.36 -5.62
C MET A 169 11.71 -0.16 -5.52
N ILE A 170 11.01 -1.07 -4.82
CA ILE A 170 9.57 -0.94 -4.54
C ILE A 170 9.28 0.28 -3.67
N TYR A 171 10.03 0.49 -2.58
CA TYR A 171 9.87 1.66 -1.72
C TYR A 171 10.20 2.97 -2.44
N THR A 172 11.21 2.99 -3.31
CA THR A 172 11.52 4.16 -4.13
C THR A 172 10.34 4.50 -5.05
N THR A 173 9.74 3.48 -5.67
CA THR A 173 8.57 3.63 -6.54
C THR A 173 7.36 4.13 -5.76
N ALA A 174 7.10 3.54 -4.58
CA ALA A 174 6.03 3.95 -3.67
C ALA A 174 6.19 5.43 -3.26
N ASN A 175 7.37 5.83 -2.76
CA ASN A 175 7.61 7.21 -2.35
C ASN A 175 7.50 8.19 -3.53
N GLY A 176 7.93 7.78 -4.73
CA GLY A 176 7.73 8.57 -5.95
C GLY A 176 6.24 8.81 -6.24
N ALA A 177 5.42 7.76 -6.11
CA ALA A 177 3.97 7.87 -6.25
C ALA A 177 3.35 8.78 -5.17
N SER A 178 3.76 8.64 -3.91
CA SER A 178 3.28 9.44 -2.78
C SER A 178 3.50 10.94 -2.98
N VAL A 179 4.57 11.34 -3.66
CA VAL A 179 4.84 12.75 -3.97
C VAL A 179 4.08 13.19 -5.22
N ALA A 180 4.06 12.37 -6.27
CA ALA A 180 3.45 12.73 -7.53
C ALA A 180 1.91 12.82 -7.44
N ALA A 181 1.28 11.92 -6.69
CA ALA A 181 -0.17 11.78 -6.70
C ALA A 181 -0.92 12.97 -6.10
N PRO A 182 -0.57 13.51 -4.91
CA PRO A 182 -1.22 14.71 -4.39
C PRO A 182 -1.09 15.91 -5.32
N ILE A 183 0.03 16.03 -6.03
CA ILE A 183 0.25 17.11 -7.02
C ILE A 183 -0.68 16.92 -8.21
N LEU A 184 -0.70 15.71 -8.81
CA LEU A 184 -1.52 15.42 -9.99
C LEU A 184 -3.02 15.53 -9.70
N PHE A 185 -3.48 14.93 -8.60
CA PHE A 185 -4.88 15.04 -8.18
C PHE A 185 -5.23 16.45 -7.68
N GLY A 186 -4.26 17.17 -7.09
CA GLY A 186 -4.31 18.60 -6.77
C GLY A 186 -4.68 19.44 -7.97
N VAL A 187 -3.86 19.37 -9.02
CA VAL A 187 -4.09 20.08 -10.29
C VAL A 187 -5.44 19.68 -10.90
N LEU A 188 -5.80 18.40 -10.85
CA LEU A 188 -7.09 17.94 -11.37
C LEU A 188 -8.27 18.51 -10.58
N ALA A 189 -8.15 18.62 -9.26
CA ALA A 189 -9.18 19.20 -8.42
C ALA A 189 -9.31 20.72 -8.62
N ASP A 190 -8.20 21.43 -8.74
CA ASP A 190 -8.16 22.88 -8.95
C ASP A 190 -8.75 23.26 -10.31
N LEU A 191 -8.54 22.44 -11.35
CA LEU A 191 -9.05 22.69 -12.70
C LEU A 191 -10.52 22.31 -12.87
N PHE A 192 -11.01 21.30 -12.15
CA PHE A 192 -12.36 20.76 -12.35
C PHE A 192 -13.18 20.77 -11.05
N SER A 193 -12.85 19.88 -10.12
CA SER A 193 -13.44 19.80 -8.77
C SER A 193 -12.81 18.68 -7.95
N VAL A 194 -12.96 18.74 -6.62
CA VAL A 194 -12.58 17.64 -5.70
C VAL A 194 -13.27 16.33 -6.09
N GLY A 195 -14.55 16.38 -6.45
CA GLY A 195 -15.29 15.21 -6.93
C GLY A 195 -14.68 14.56 -8.18
N THR A 196 -14.13 15.37 -9.10
CA THR A 196 -13.45 14.85 -10.29
C THR A 196 -12.15 14.14 -9.92
N ALA A 197 -11.37 14.69 -8.98
CA ALA A 197 -10.17 14.05 -8.47
C ALA A 197 -10.47 12.70 -7.80
N ILE A 198 -11.54 12.63 -7.00
CA ILE A 198 -11.97 11.40 -6.32
C ILE A 198 -12.50 10.36 -7.32
N GLY A 199 -13.25 10.80 -8.34
CA GLY A 199 -13.66 9.95 -9.44
C GLY A 199 -12.46 9.39 -10.22
N ALA A 200 -11.44 10.22 -10.48
CA ALA A 200 -10.21 9.77 -11.14
C ALA A 200 -9.45 8.75 -10.29
N MET A 201 -9.36 8.93 -8.98
CA MET A 201 -8.77 7.94 -8.06
C MET A 201 -9.48 6.58 -8.16
N ALA A 202 -10.82 6.57 -8.16
CA ALA A 202 -11.59 5.33 -8.31
C ALA A 202 -11.29 4.60 -9.63
N VAL A 203 -11.08 5.35 -10.72
CA VAL A 203 -10.68 4.78 -12.03
C VAL A 203 -9.24 4.26 -11.98
N VAL A 204 -8.32 5.01 -11.38
CA VAL A 204 -6.90 4.63 -11.28
C VAL A 204 -6.73 3.35 -10.45
N THR A 205 -7.53 3.15 -9.40
CA THR A 205 -7.57 1.88 -8.61
C THR A 205 -7.89 0.66 -9.45
N LEU A 206 -8.54 0.80 -10.61
CA LEU A 206 -8.84 -0.33 -11.49
C LEU A 206 -7.66 -0.69 -12.40
N VAL A 207 -6.64 0.17 -12.54
CA VAL A 207 -5.44 -0.07 -13.39
C VAL A 207 -4.58 -1.24 -12.89
N PRO A 208 -4.40 -1.47 -11.57
CA PRO A 208 -3.82 -2.70 -11.04
C PRO A 208 -4.48 -4.01 -11.49
N LEU A 209 -5.78 -4.03 -11.79
CA LEU A 209 -6.51 -5.25 -12.14
C LEU A 209 -5.99 -5.92 -13.43
N PRO A 210 -5.85 -5.24 -14.59
CA PRO A 210 -5.21 -5.84 -15.76
C PRO A 210 -3.73 -6.17 -15.51
N LEU A 211 -3.03 -5.42 -14.66
CA LEU A 211 -1.63 -5.70 -14.30
C LEU A 211 -1.48 -6.99 -13.49
N CYS A 212 -2.53 -7.41 -12.76
CA CYS A 212 -2.57 -8.71 -12.10
C CYS A 212 -2.40 -9.89 -13.08
N ALA A 213 -2.77 -9.73 -14.36
CA ALA A 213 -2.51 -10.74 -15.38
C ALA A 213 -1.02 -10.87 -15.70
N LEU A 214 -0.29 -9.75 -15.76
CA LEU A 214 1.18 -9.76 -15.92
C LEU A 214 1.86 -10.37 -14.69
N LEU A 215 1.37 -10.03 -13.49
CA LEU A 215 1.84 -10.62 -12.24
C LEU A 215 1.60 -12.13 -12.21
N ARG A 216 0.42 -12.59 -12.69
CA ARG A 216 0.10 -14.02 -12.83
C ARG A 216 1.08 -14.74 -13.73
N ALA A 217 1.36 -14.17 -14.89
CA ALA A 217 2.29 -14.75 -15.85
C ALA A 217 3.70 -14.86 -15.25
N GLY A 218 4.10 -13.90 -14.41
CA GLY A 218 5.39 -13.96 -13.72
C GLY A 218 5.45 -14.99 -12.59
N LEU A 219 4.40 -15.07 -11.76
CA LEU A 219 4.33 -16.07 -10.68
C LEU A 219 4.26 -17.52 -11.19
N GLN A 220 3.81 -17.74 -12.42
CA GLN A 220 3.77 -19.06 -13.05
C GLN A 220 5.08 -19.48 -13.73
N ARG A 221 6.07 -18.58 -13.81
CA ARG A 221 7.39 -18.84 -14.42
C ARG A 221 8.46 -19.22 -13.39
N GLU A 222 8.12 -19.20 -12.10
CA GLU A 222 8.92 -19.82 -11.02
C GLU A 222 8.62 -21.31 -10.90
#